data_AF-A0A7Z9XG68-F1
#
_entry.id   AF-A0A7Z9XG68-F1
#
_cell.length_a   1.000
_cell.length_b   1.000
_cell.length_c   1.000
_cell.angle_alpha   90.00
_cell.angle_beta   90.00
_cell.angle_gamma   90.00
#
_symmetry.space_group_name_H-M   'P 1'
#
loop_
_entity.id
_entity.type
_entity.pdbx_description
1 polymer ?
#
loop_
_entity_poly.entity_id
_entity_poly.type
_entity_poly.pdbx_seq_one_letter_code
_entity_poly.pdbx_strand_id
1 'polypeptide(L)'
;MPQQRSAAIQSVISDTKEAEQRLVQARNKTTVFFQFAGGRREQAEALSATLKAEGYVVPGEDQEVGAAGKHEVRYFHDKDHAAALRLVDDTTRALRSLAYFDRKQPDIITKSLVSYRGKKPRPGVLELWLEVPPR
;
A
#
# COMPACT_ATOMS: atom_id res chain seq x y z
N MET A 1 18.04 48.33 0.21
CA MET A 1 17.49 47.01 0.64
C MET A 1 16.35 46.45 -0.27
N PRO A 2 16.47 46.36 -1.63
CA PRO A 2 15.43 45.73 -2.46
C PRO A 2 15.64 44.23 -2.77
N GLN A 3 16.86 43.69 -2.59
CA GLN A 3 17.19 42.29 -2.94
C GLN A 3 16.49 41.24 -2.04
N GLN A 4 16.29 41.52 -0.75
CA GLN A 4 15.71 40.56 0.20
C GLN A 4 14.24 40.21 -0.09
N ARG A 5 13.46 41.16 -0.63
CA ARG A 5 12.04 40.92 -0.94
C ARG A 5 11.84 40.00 -2.15
N SER A 6 12.75 40.06 -3.12
CA SER A 6 12.68 39.23 -4.34
C SER A 6 13.04 37.77 -4.06
N ALA A 7 14.04 37.52 -3.20
CA ALA A 7 14.43 36.18 -2.80
C ALA A 7 13.35 35.46 -1.99
N ALA A 8 12.67 36.17 -1.07
CA ALA A 8 11.59 35.60 -0.27
C ALA A 8 10.39 35.16 -1.13
N ILE A 9 10.03 35.95 -2.15
CA ILE A 9 8.93 35.62 -3.08
C ILE A 9 9.31 34.39 -3.94
N GLN A 10 10.55 34.30 -4.42
CA GLN A 10 11.02 33.13 -5.17
C GLN A 10 11.05 31.84 -4.34
N SER A 11 11.40 31.94 -3.05
CA SER A 11 11.34 30.81 -2.11
C SER A 11 9.92 30.28 -1.96
N VAL A 12 8.96 31.17 -1.67
CA VAL A 12 7.55 30.78 -1.47
C VAL A 12 6.95 30.16 -2.74
N ILE A 13 7.26 30.69 -3.92
CA ILE A 13 6.79 30.11 -5.20
C ILE A 13 7.39 28.71 -5.43
N SER A 14 8.66 28.51 -5.09
CA SER A 14 9.32 27.21 -5.24
C SER A 14 8.77 26.18 -4.25
N ASP A 15 8.60 26.56 -2.99
CA ASP A 15 8.00 25.73 -1.95
C ASP A 15 6.57 25.32 -2.33
N THR A 16 5.80 26.23 -2.91
CA THR A 16 4.43 25.95 -3.37
C THR A 16 4.42 24.95 -4.53
N LYS A 17 5.30 25.10 -5.52
CA LYS A 17 5.43 24.15 -6.63
C LYS A 17 5.85 22.77 -6.16
N GLU A 18 6.77 22.68 -5.21
CA GLU A 18 7.17 21.40 -4.62
C GLU A 18 6.02 20.76 -3.84
N ALA A 19 5.23 21.55 -3.09
CA ALA A 19 4.05 21.04 -2.40
C ALA A 19 3.00 20.50 -3.38
N GLU A 20 2.73 21.22 -4.47
CA GLU A 20 1.82 20.79 -5.53
C GLU A 20 2.30 19.50 -6.21
N GLN A 21 3.59 19.42 -6.54
CA GLN A 21 4.18 18.20 -7.12
C GLN A 21 4.10 17.02 -6.16
N ARG A 22 4.39 17.22 -4.87
CA ARG A 22 4.25 16.18 -3.85
C ARG A 22 2.79 15.74 -3.69
N LEU A 23 1.83 16.67 -3.78
CA LEU A 23 0.39 16.37 -3.73
C LEU A 23 -0.09 15.59 -4.95
N VAL A 24 0.34 15.97 -6.16
CA VAL A 24 0.02 15.25 -7.40
C VAL A 24 0.60 13.84 -7.38
N GLN A 25 1.85 13.70 -6.92
CA GLN A 25 2.49 12.40 -6.77
C GLN A 25 1.77 11.55 -5.72
N ALA A 26 1.42 12.12 -4.56
CA ALA A 26 0.66 11.41 -3.52
C ALA A 26 -0.74 10.99 -4.00
N ARG A 27 -1.40 11.80 -4.82
CA ARG A 27 -2.73 11.50 -5.37
C ARG A 27 -2.71 10.34 -6.37
N ASN A 28 -1.56 10.04 -6.97
CA ASN A 28 -1.37 8.93 -7.89
C ASN A 28 -0.87 7.64 -7.21
N LYS A 29 -0.57 7.67 -5.91
CA LYS A 29 -0.10 6.47 -5.19
C LYS A 29 -1.28 5.58 -4.81
N THR A 30 -1.13 4.29 -5.08
CA THR A 30 -2.07 3.28 -4.61
C THR A 30 -2.01 3.17 -3.09
N THR A 31 -3.16 3.32 -2.44
CA THR A 31 -3.29 3.12 -1.00
C THR A 31 -3.62 1.66 -0.73
N VAL A 32 -2.92 1.04 0.21
CA VAL A 32 -3.10 -0.35 0.60
C VAL A 32 -3.46 -0.40 2.07
N PHE A 33 -4.68 -0.83 2.36
CA PHE A 33 -5.05 -1.21 3.73
C PHE A 33 -4.58 -2.63 3.96
N PHE A 34 -3.74 -2.85 4.97
CA PHE A 34 -3.17 -4.16 5.24
C PHE A 34 -3.82 -4.81 6.46
N GLN A 35 -4.51 -5.92 6.22
CA GLN A 35 -5.15 -6.77 7.22
C GLN A 35 -4.37 -8.08 7.32
N PHE A 36 -3.94 -8.44 8.52
CA PHE A 36 -3.12 -9.64 8.71
C PHE A 36 -3.60 -10.53 9.85
N ALA A 37 -3.27 -11.81 9.76
CA ALA A 37 -3.48 -12.80 10.81
C ALA A 37 -2.24 -13.67 10.99
N GLY A 38 -2.21 -14.46 12.07
CA GLY A 38 -1.16 -15.43 12.34
C GLY A 38 0.07 -14.79 13.00
N GLY A 39 1.11 -14.58 12.20
CA GLY A 39 2.45 -14.14 12.60
C GLY A 39 2.49 -12.86 13.43
N ARG A 40 3.70 -12.50 13.86
CA ARG A 40 3.87 -11.38 14.79
C ARG A 40 3.69 -10.04 14.10
N ARG A 41 3.30 -9.03 14.88
CA ARG A 41 3.09 -7.66 14.40
C ARG A 41 4.33 -7.10 13.70
N GLU A 42 5.53 -7.42 14.20
CA GLU A 42 6.78 -6.95 13.62
C GLU A 42 7.00 -7.47 12.18
N GLN A 43 6.47 -8.66 11.86
CA GLN A 43 6.51 -9.19 10.49
C GLN A 43 5.60 -8.39 9.57
N ALA A 44 4.41 -8.02 10.05
CA ALA A 44 3.49 -7.19 9.29
C ALA A 44 4.07 -5.78 9.07
N GLU A 45 4.68 -5.18 10.09
CA GLU A 45 5.33 -3.86 10.01
C GLU A 45 6.49 -3.84 9.02
N ALA A 46 7.32 -4.91 8.99
CA ALA A 46 8.41 -5.03 8.02
C ALA A 46 7.91 -5.21 6.58
N LEU A 47 6.82 -5.96 6.38
CA LEU A 47 6.18 -6.07 5.07
C LEU A 47 5.64 -4.70 4.62
N SER A 48 4.95 -3.98 5.50
CA SER A 48 4.48 -2.62 5.21
C SER A 48 5.60 -1.65 4.89
N ALA A 49 6.72 -1.71 5.63
CA ALA A 49 7.88 -0.87 5.33
C ALA A 49 8.42 -1.14 3.92
N THR A 50 8.45 -2.41 3.52
CA THR A 50 8.86 -2.82 2.17
C THR A 50 7.89 -2.29 1.10
N LEU A 51 6.57 -2.43 1.31
CA LEU A 51 5.57 -1.89 0.38
C LEU A 51 5.62 -0.36 0.30
N LYS A 52 5.87 0.34 1.41
CA LYS A 52 6.08 1.80 1.41
C LYS A 52 7.30 2.18 0.56
N ALA A 53 8.38 1.40 0.61
CA ALA A 53 9.57 1.61 -0.21
C ALA A 53 9.31 1.40 -1.71
N GLU A 54 8.40 0.49 -2.07
CA GLU A 54 7.91 0.27 -3.45
C GLU A 54 6.96 1.38 -3.94
N GLY A 55 6.66 2.37 -3.10
CA GLY A 55 5.88 3.56 -3.45
C GLY A 55 4.40 3.51 -3.08
N TYR A 56 3.95 2.46 -2.37
CA TYR A 56 2.59 2.36 -1.85
C TYR A 56 2.37 3.27 -0.64
N VAL A 57 1.12 3.70 -0.44
CA VAL A 57 0.69 4.31 0.81
C VAL A 57 0.07 3.22 1.69
N VAL A 58 0.72 2.86 2.79
CA VAL A 58 0.19 1.89 3.76
C VAL A 58 -0.09 2.62 5.08
N PRO A 59 -1.35 3.01 5.38
CA PRO A 59 -1.66 3.82 6.55
C PRO A 59 -1.35 3.12 7.88
N GLY A 60 -1.50 1.81 7.92
CA GLY A 60 -1.25 0.96 9.08
C GLY A 60 -1.63 -0.48 8.80
N GLU A 61 -1.31 -1.34 9.77
CA GLU A 61 -1.54 -2.78 9.76
C GLU A 61 -2.56 -3.14 10.82
N ASP A 62 -3.64 -3.78 10.41
CA ASP A 62 -4.70 -4.23 11.30
C ASP A 62 -4.61 -5.75 11.47
N GLN A 63 -4.45 -6.21 12.71
CA GLN A 63 -4.53 -7.62 13.01
C GLN A 63 -6.01 -8.02 13.03
N GLU A 64 -6.43 -8.82 12.05
CA GLU A 64 -7.82 -9.17 11.81
C GLU A 64 -7.95 -10.70 11.71
N VAL A 65 -8.82 -11.29 12.53
CA VAL A 65 -9.04 -12.74 12.55
C VAL A 65 -9.53 -13.23 11.19
N GLY A 66 -10.31 -12.41 10.47
CA GLY A 66 -10.77 -12.70 9.11
C GLY A 66 -9.67 -12.80 8.05
N ALA A 67 -8.42 -12.41 8.34
CA ALA A 67 -7.28 -12.61 7.45
C ALA A 67 -6.63 -14.00 7.58
N ALA A 68 -7.05 -14.82 8.56
CA ALA A 68 -6.58 -16.20 8.66
C ALA A 68 -7.00 -17.02 7.43
N GLY A 69 -6.08 -17.79 6.88
CA GLY A 69 -6.24 -18.56 5.63
C GLY A 69 -6.31 -17.70 4.37
N LYS A 70 -6.04 -16.39 4.44
CA LYS A 70 -6.15 -15.47 3.31
C LYS A 70 -4.79 -15.10 2.73
N HIS A 71 -4.74 -15.07 1.41
CA HIS A 71 -3.65 -14.53 0.62
C HIS A 71 -4.27 -13.78 -0.56
N GLU A 72 -5.03 -12.73 -0.25
CA GLU A 72 -5.89 -12.04 -1.20
C GLU A 72 -5.53 -10.54 -1.31
N VAL A 73 -5.40 -10.03 -2.52
CA VAL A 73 -5.46 -8.60 -2.81
C VAL A 73 -6.85 -8.26 -3.34
N ARG A 74 -7.62 -7.47 -2.59
CA ARG A 74 -8.99 -7.12 -2.93
C ARG A 74 -9.06 -5.74 -3.58
N TYR A 75 -9.84 -5.65 -4.65
CA TYR A 75 -10.12 -4.40 -5.35
C TYR A 75 -11.62 -4.21 -5.54
N PHE A 76 -12.08 -2.96 -5.51
CA PHE A 76 -13.52 -2.63 -5.49
C PHE A 76 -14.00 -1.89 -6.75
N HIS A 77 -13.06 -1.52 -7.63
CA HIS A 77 -13.32 -0.82 -8.89
C HIS A 77 -12.52 -1.50 -10.01
N ASP A 78 -13.11 -1.64 -11.21
CA ASP A 78 -12.47 -2.33 -12.34
C ASP A 78 -11.13 -1.68 -12.74
N LYS A 79 -11.03 -0.36 -12.61
CA LYS A 79 -9.81 0.42 -12.89
C LYS A 79 -8.63 0.04 -11.99
N ASP A 80 -8.88 -0.54 -10.83
CA ASP A 80 -7.87 -0.91 -9.86
C ASP A 80 -7.31 -2.33 -10.10
N HIS A 81 -7.86 -3.09 -11.06
CA HIS A 81 -7.44 -4.47 -11.33
C HIS A 81 -5.94 -4.58 -11.66
N ALA A 82 -5.42 -3.69 -12.52
CA ALA A 82 -4.00 -3.69 -12.87
C ALA A 82 -3.10 -3.35 -11.66
N ALA A 83 -3.54 -2.43 -10.80
CA ALA A 83 -2.84 -2.10 -9.56
C ALA A 83 -2.87 -3.27 -8.56
N ALA A 84 -3.99 -4.01 -8.51
CA ALA A 84 -4.12 -5.19 -7.68
C ALA A 84 -3.16 -6.32 -8.11
N LEU A 85 -3.05 -6.57 -9.42
CA LEU A 85 -2.07 -7.53 -9.95
C LEU A 85 -0.64 -7.14 -9.60
N ARG A 86 -0.29 -5.86 -9.76
CA ARG A 86 1.03 -5.37 -9.37
C ARG A 86 1.30 -5.54 -7.87
N LEU A 87 0.30 -5.25 -7.03
CA LEU A 87 0.43 -5.42 -5.59
C LEU A 87 0.62 -6.90 -5.19
N VAL A 88 0.01 -7.84 -5.92
CA VAL A 88 0.27 -9.28 -5.73
C VAL A 88 1.76 -9.59 -5.95
N ASP A 89 2.32 -9.15 -7.07
CA ASP A 89 3.72 -9.40 -7.44
C ASP A 89 4.69 -8.75 -6.43
N ASP A 90 4.43 -7.51 -6.06
CA ASP A 90 5.29 -6.75 -5.15
C ASP A 90 5.20 -7.29 -3.72
N THR A 91 4.01 -7.73 -3.27
CA THR A 91 3.85 -8.42 -1.98
C THR A 91 4.58 -9.77 -1.98
N THR A 92 4.46 -10.54 -3.06
CA THR A 92 5.16 -11.82 -3.24
C THR A 92 6.67 -11.63 -3.16
N ARG A 93 7.20 -10.57 -3.80
CA ARG A 93 8.62 -10.22 -3.77
C ARG A 93 9.07 -9.79 -2.37
N ALA A 94 8.30 -8.96 -1.70
CA ALA A 94 8.59 -8.50 -0.34
C ALA A 94 8.65 -9.67 0.65
N LEU A 95 7.70 -10.60 0.58
CA LEU A 95 7.69 -11.80 1.43
C LEU A 95 8.90 -12.72 1.19
N ARG A 96 9.38 -12.84 -0.06
CA ARG A 96 10.64 -13.55 -0.37
C ARG A 96 11.83 -12.84 0.26
N SER A 97 11.93 -11.53 0.07
CA SER A 97 13.04 -10.72 0.58
C SER A 97 13.15 -10.77 2.10
N LEU A 98 12.02 -10.89 2.80
CA LEU A 98 11.97 -10.97 4.25
C LEU A 98 12.16 -12.40 4.78
N ALA A 99 12.27 -13.40 3.90
CA ALA A 99 12.36 -14.82 4.23
C ALA A 99 11.23 -15.27 5.17
N TYR A 100 9.99 -14.87 4.88
CA TYR A 100 8.83 -15.26 5.71
C TYR A 100 8.26 -16.62 5.33
N PHE A 101 8.70 -17.26 4.25
CA PHE A 101 8.25 -18.59 3.86
C PHE A 101 9.43 -19.49 3.49
N ASP A 102 9.68 -20.51 4.30
CA ASP A 102 10.80 -21.44 4.09
C ASP A 102 10.44 -22.67 3.24
N ARG A 103 9.14 -23.03 3.15
CA ARG A 103 8.70 -24.32 2.58
C ARG A 103 7.75 -24.19 1.39
N LYS A 104 6.82 -23.24 1.43
CA LYS A 104 5.89 -22.97 0.34
C LYS A 104 5.43 -21.53 0.43
N GLN A 105 5.71 -20.76 -0.60
CA GLN A 105 5.20 -19.41 -0.68
C GLN A 105 3.68 -19.44 -0.92
N PRO A 106 2.89 -18.58 -0.24
CA PRO A 106 1.47 -18.49 -0.49
C PRO A 106 1.24 -17.98 -1.91
N ASP A 107 0.22 -18.54 -2.55
CA ASP A 107 -0.29 -18.03 -3.81
C ASP A 107 -1.18 -16.83 -3.49
N ILE A 108 -0.63 -15.62 -3.65
CA ILE A 108 -1.39 -14.39 -3.42
C ILE A 108 -2.22 -14.13 -4.67
N ILE A 109 -3.54 -14.05 -4.52
CA ILE A 109 -4.46 -13.87 -5.65
C ILE A 109 -5.19 -12.53 -5.58
N THR A 110 -5.55 -11.99 -6.74
CA THR A 110 -6.48 -10.86 -6.78
C THR A 110 -7.92 -11.32 -6.60
N LYS A 111 -8.72 -10.56 -5.87
CA LYS A 111 -10.14 -10.81 -5.66
C LYS A 111 -10.96 -9.58 -6.02
N SER A 112 -11.85 -9.75 -6.99
CA SER A 112 -12.80 -8.71 -7.37
C SER A 112 -13.91 -8.58 -6.35
N LEU A 113 -14.09 -7.38 -5.82
CA LEU A 113 -15.23 -6.95 -5.02
C LEU A 113 -15.99 -5.81 -5.72
N VAL A 114 -15.89 -5.73 -7.05
CA VAL A 114 -16.62 -4.74 -7.86
C VAL A 114 -18.14 -4.86 -7.68
N SER A 115 -18.67 -6.05 -7.44
CA SER A 115 -20.10 -6.26 -7.15
C SER A 115 -20.48 -6.07 -5.67
N TYR A 116 -19.55 -5.67 -4.81
CA TYR A 116 -19.82 -5.44 -3.38
C TYR A 116 -20.81 -4.29 -3.19
N ARG A 117 -21.88 -4.53 -2.43
CA ARG A 117 -22.99 -3.58 -2.25
C ARG A 117 -22.85 -2.67 -1.03
N GLY A 118 -21.84 -2.90 -0.18
CA GLY A 118 -21.55 -2.06 0.98
C GLY A 118 -20.82 -0.77 0.62
N LYS A 119 -20.34 -0.06 1.64
CA LYS A 119 -19.51 1.14 1.44
C LYS A 119 -18.19 0.74 0.80
N LYS A 120 -18.00 1.10 -0.46
CA LYS A 120 -16.74 0.88 -1.18
C LYS A 120 -15.70 1.94 -0.81
N PRO A 121 -14.41 1.58 -0.74
CA PRO A 121 -13.35 2.57 -0.67
C PRO A 121 -13.29 3.39 -1.97
N ARG A 122 -12.54 4.49 -1.94
CA ARG A 122 -12.31 5.33 -3.13
C ARG A 122 -11.48 4.56 -4.17
N PRO A 123 -11.58 4.86 -5.47
CA PRO A 123 -10.67 4.31 -6.48
C PRO A 123 -9.20 4.55 -6.11
N GLY A 124 -8.32 3.61 -6.46
CA GLY A 124 -6.91 3.63 -6.08
C GLY A 124 -6.63 3.12 -4.66
N VAL A 125 -7.64 2.59 -3.98
CA VAL A 125 -7.52 1.95 -2.67
C VAL A 125 -7.73 0.45 -2.81
N LEU A 126 -6.75 -0.32 -2.36
CA LEU A 126 -6.74 -1.78 -2.34
C LEU A 126 -6.70 -2.28 -0.90
N GLU A 127 -7.15 -3.51 -0.67
CA GLU A 127 -6.95 -4.21 0.60
C GLU A 127 -6.04 -5.41 0.39
N LEU A 128 -5.01 -5.54 1.23
CA LEU A 128 -4.16 -6.72 1.31
C LEU A 128 -4.60 -7.54 2.52
N TRP A 129 -5.03 -8.77 2.28
CA TRP A 129 -5.43 -9.72 3.31
C TRP A 129 -4.45 -10.88 3.32
N LEU A 130 -3.64 -10.97 4.37
CA LEU A 130 -2.55 -11.93 4.44
C LEU A 130 -2.49 -12.67 5.78
N GLU A 131 -2.53 -13.99 5.75
CA GLU A 131 -2.03 -14.80 6.84
C GLU A 131 -0.50 -14.86 6.75
N VAL A 132 0.16 -14.21 7.70
CA VAL A 132 1.61 -14.26 7.87
C VAL A 132 1.92 -15.52 8.69
N PRO A 133 2.86 -16.37 8.27
CA PRO A 133 3.20 -17.57 9.02
C PRO A 133 3.95 -17.20 10.31
N PRO A 134 3.73 -17.95 11.40
CA PRO A 134 4.49 -17.80 12.62
C PRO A 134 5.96 -18.18 12.37
N ARG A 135 6.88 -17.36 12.89
CA ARG A 135 8.32 -17.65 12.99
C ARG A 135 8.67 -18.27 14.33
#